data_AF-A0A7Y6X0C1-F1
#
_entry.id   AF-A0A7Y6X0C1-F1
#
_cell.length_a   1.000
_cell.length_b   1.000
_cell.length_c   1.000
_cell.angle_alpha   90.00
_cell.angle_beta   90.00
_cell.angle_gamma   90.00
#
_symmetry.space_group_name_H-M   'P 1'
#
loop_
_entity.id
_entity.type
_entity.pdbx_description
1 polymer ?
#
loop_
_entity_poly.entity_id
_entity_poly.type
_entity_poly.pdbx_seq_one_letter_code
_entity_poly.pdbx_strand_id
1 'polypeptide(L)'
;MRYAMVLGVTLASFGAAAEERWTAPYQLEAVSGRTTRVILGEQAPEDVASRLQVMTLVGTRGLAVARFQRTEAVCTGEEDAGLPPVCHTVGVYTQAEGTPDLGEHLVALAGTVTGTVSLPAPRTAPERPVPGQWTSDTFERPVDEGADPFTPEGLPVPGYRWRTSPEGHVTLESSRDGQSENTRVPLDTCTQERQGPFTRLECFPGPTPFAPADSPAASLLYVDRRPLVVSFADYGEASTDLVASLRVGGDTQYLVRVGLKGQAVTGLLFREGSAWRLLLRPADYPVLGCWHGPRAGGPP
;
A
#
# COMPACT_ATOMS: atom_id res chain seq x y z
N MET A 1 -27.83 14.29 -9.72
CA MET A 1 -26.87 14.31 -10.84
C MET A 1 -25.38 14.36 -10.44
N ARG A 2 -25.02 14.37 -9.14
CA ARG A 2 -23.61 14.30 -8.66
C ARG A 2 -23.04 12.87 -8.51
N TYR A 3 -23.90 11.85 -8.43
CA TYR A 3 -23.49 10.44 -8.28
C TYR A 3 -23.04 9.76 -9.58
N ALA A 4 -23.27 10.39 -10.74
CA ALA A 4 -22.91 9.84 -12.04
C ALA A 4 -21.44 10.13 -12.46
N MET A 5 -20.79 11.14 -11.86
CA MET A 5 -19.38 11.45 -12.17
C MET A 5 -18.40 10.62 -11.34
N VAL A 6 -18.77 10.23 -10.11
CA VAL A 6 -18.01 9.23 -9.34
C VAL A 6 -18.04 7.91 -10.11
N LEU A 7 -19.21 7.50 -10.62
CA LEU A 7 -19.32 6.41 -11.59
C LEU A 7 -18.62 6.70 -12.94
N GLY A 8 -18.17 7.90 -13.29
CA GLY A 8 -17.50 8.14 -14.59
C GLY A 8 -16.04 7.68 -14.59
N VAL A 9 -15.34 7.86 -13.47
CA VAL A 9 -13.98 7.35 -13.25
C VAL A 9 -14.01 5.88 -12.82
N THR A 10 -15.13 5.41 -12.27
CA THR A 10 -15.32 4.01 -11.91
C THR A 10 -15.96 3.16 -13.03
N LEU A 11 -16.87 3.67 -13.87
CA LEU A 11 -17.60 2.88 -14.90
C LEU A 11 -16.87 2.73 -16.24
N ALA A 12 -16.03 3.68 -16.65
CA ALA A 12 -15.12 3.41 -17.76
C ALA A 12 -14.14 2.26 -17.40
N SER A 13 -14.01 1.97 -16.10
CA SER A 13 -13.27 0.87 -15.53
C SER A 13 -14.15 -0.35 -15.16
N PHE A 14 -15.48 -0.23 -15.03
CA PHE A 14 -16.34 -1.32 -14.49
C PHE A 14 -16.73 -2.44 -15.47
N GLY A 15 -16.61 -2.26 -16.79
CA GLY A 15 -16.83 -3.38 -17.72
C GLY A 15 -15.83 -4.54 -17.52
N ALA A 16 -14.66 -4.24 -16.94
CA ALA A 16 -13.61 -5.20 -16.59
C ALA A 16 -13.37 -5.33 -15.07
N ALA A 17 -13.93 -4.45 -14.23
CA ALA A 17 -13.60 -4.38 -12.79
C ALA A 17 -14.40 -5.31 -11.87
N ALA A 18 -15.45 -5.99 -12.34
CA ALA A 18 -16.23 -6.88 -11.46
C ALA A 18 -15.56 -8.24 -11.22
N GLU A 19 -14.69 -8.70 -12.11
CA GLU A 19 -14.05 -10.03 -11.98
C GLU A 19 -12.58 -9.98 -11.51
N GLU A 20 -11.88 -8.83 -11.56
CA GLU A 20 -10.40 -8.86 -11.46
C GLU A 20 -9.68 -7.66 -10.75
N ARG A 21 -10.35 -6.86 -9.91
CA ARG A 21 -9.66 -5.94 -8.94
C ARG A 21 -8.60 -4.94 -9.54
N TRP A 22 -8.89 -4.28 -10.67
CA TRP A 22 -7.96 -3.39 -11.42
C TRP A 22 -7.86 -1.92 -10.97
N THR A 23 -8.11 -1.61 -9.68
CA THR A 23 -8.16 -0.24 -9.16
C THR A 23 -6.95 0.14 -8.27
N ALA A 24 -5.99 -0.76 -8.11
CA ALA A 24 -4.76 -0.50 -7.35
C ALA A 24 -3.69 0.20 -8.21
N PRO A 25 -2.85 1.07 -7.62
CA PRO A 25 -1.69 1.61 -8.32
C PRO A 25 -0.70 0.52 -8.71
N TYR A 26 -0.11 0.66 -9.89
CA TYR A 26 1.00 -0.18 -10.34
C TYR A 26 2.33 0.45 -9.97
N GLN A 27 3.24 -0.39 -9.49
CA GLN A 27 4.62 -0.02 -9.23
C GLN A 27 5.39 0.19 -10.53
N LEU A 28 6.33 1.13 -10.48
CA LEU A 28 7.23 1.44 -11.59
C LEU A 28 8.52 0.66 -11.39
N GLU A 29 8.97 -0.03 -12.42
CA GLU A 29 10.24 -0.75 -12.41
C GLU A 29 11.39 0.18 -12.84
N ALA A 30 11.19 0.97 -13.91
CA ALA A 30 12.17 1.97 -14.35
C ALA A 30 11.53 3.05 -15.23
N VAL A 31 12.22 4.18 -15.34
CA VAL A 31 11.86 5.31 -16.21
C VAL A 31 13.05 5.69 -17.08
N SER A 32 12.84 5.82 -18.39
CA SER A 32 13.84 6.26 -19.36
C SER A 32 13.23 7.24 -20.35
N GLY A 33 13.54 8.53 -20.16
CA GLY A 33 12.92 9.62 -20.92
C GLY A 33 11.40 9.63 -20.76
N ARG A 34 10.68 9.44 -21.86
CA ARG A 34 9.20 9.37 -21.89
C ARG A 34 8.64 7.95 -21.70
N THR A 35 9.52 6.97 -21.58
CA THR A 35 9.14 5.56 -21.47
C THR A 35 9.23 5.11 -20.02
N THR A 36 8.18 4.47 -19.54
CA THR A 36 8.06 3.96 -18.18
C THR A 36 7.76 2.47 -18.23
N ARG A 37 8.48 1.71 -17.43
CA ARG A 37 8.32 0.28 -17.23
C ARG A 37 7.51 0.07 -15.96
N VAL A 38 6.41 -0.66 -16.07
CA VAL A 38 5.40 -0.83 -15.01
C VAL A 38 5.26 -2.31 -14.71
N ILE A 39 5.38 -2.71 -13.45
CA ILE A 39 5.27 -4.12 -13.06
C ILE A 39 3.79 -4.51 -13.11
N LEU A 40 3.43 -5.58 -13.83
CA LEU A 40 2.04 -6.05 -13.98
C LEU A 40 1.71 -7.25 -13.07
N GLY A 41 2.71 -8.04 -12.66
CA GLY A 41 2.56 -9.21 -11.78
C GLY A 41 3.46 -10.37 -12.20
N GLU A 42 3.42 -11.51 -11.52
CA GLU A 42 4.28 -12.68 -11.81
C GLU A 42 4.01 -13.29 -13.20
N GLN A 43 2.74 -13.32 -13.63
CA GLN A 43 2.31 -13.77 -14.95
C GLN A 43 1.15 -12.89 -15.41
N ALA A 44 1.42 -11.90 -16.27
CA ALA A 44 0.32 -11.14 -16.84
C ALA A 44 -0.43 -12.03 -17.87
N PRO A 45 -1.77 -12.04 -17.88
CA PRO A 45 -2.55 -12.76 -18.89
C PRO A 45 -2.15 -12.37 -20.31
N GLU A 46 -2.29 -13.27 -21.28
CA GLU A 46 -1.96 -13.00 -22.69
C GLU A 46 -2.71 -11.79 -23.25
N ASP A 47 -3.90 -11.50 -22.72
CA ASP A 47 -4.74 -10.40 -23.16
C ASP A 47 -4.54 -9.09 -22.37
N VAL A 48 -3.54 -9.02 -21.49
CA VAL A 48 -3.24 -7.81 -20.70
C VAL A 48 -3.03 -6.57 -21.58
N ALA A 49 -2.44 -6.76 -22.76
CA ALA A 49 -2.20 -5.70 -23.75
C ALA A 49 -3.50 -5.10 -24.29
N SER A 50 -4.57 -5.90 -24.38
CA SER A 50 -5.89 -5.43 -24.83
C SER A 50 -6.62 -4.63 -23.74
N ARG A 51 -6.35 -4.92 -22.47
CA ARG A 51 -7.03 -4.33 -21.31
C ARG A 51 -6.31 -3.10 -20.75
N LEU A 52 -4.98 -3.08 -20.76
CA LEU A 52 -4.13 -2.00 -20.25
C LEU A 52 -3.50 -1.15 -21.38
N GLN A 53 -4.24 -0.88 -22.44
CA GLN A 53 -3.71 -0.08 -23.57
C GLN A 53 -3.26 1.32 -23.16
N VAL A 54 -3.85 1.86 -22.09
CA VAL A 54 -3.59 3.21 -21.60
C VAL A 54 -3.44 3.18 -20.08
N MET A 55 -2.46 3.92 -19.59
CA MET A 55 -2.27 4.20 -18.17
C MET A 55 -2.09 5.70 -17.94
N THR A 56 -2.41 6.13 -16.73
CA THR A 56 -2.04 7.45 -16.24
C THR A 56 -0.86 7.32 -15.31
N LEU A 57 0.28 7.84 -15.73
CA LEU A 57 1.46 7.97 -14.90
C LEU A 57 1.25 9.12 -13.93
N VAL A 58 1.47 8.85 -12.65
CA VAL A 58 1.42 9.83 -11.57
C VAL A 58 2.86 10.21 -11.23
N GLY A 59 3.17 11.50 -11.26
CA GLY A 59 4.46 12.01 -10.79
C GLY A 59 4.31 13.16 -9.82
N THR A 60 5.44 13.58 -9.25
CA THR A 60 5.50 14.64 -8.24
C THR A 60 5.01 16.01 -8.73
N ARG A 61 5.00 16.23 -10.05
CA ARG A 61 4.56 17.48 -10.69
C ARG A 61 3.20 17.40 -11.39
N GLY A 62 2.63 16.20 -11.57
CA GLY A 62 1.37 16.07 -12.29
C GLY A 62 1.02 14.64 -12.75
N LEU A 63 0.11 14.58 -13.72
CA LEU A 63 -0.38 13.35 -14.34
C LEU A 63 -0.10 13.39 -15.85
N ALA A 64 0.29 12.26 -16.44
CA ALA A 64 0.37 12.13 -17.89
C ALA A 64 -0.16 10.78 -18.35
N VAL A 65 -0.88 10.81 -19.46
CA VAL A 65 -1.34 9.60 -20.13
C VAL A 65 -0.18 8.98 -20.89
N ALA A 66 0.01 7.67 -20.71
CA ALA A 66 0.98 6.86 -21.42
C ALA A 66 0.29 5.69 -22.11
N ARG A 67 0.80 5.34 -23.30
CA ARG A 67 0.25 4.27 -24.13
C ARG A 67 1.13 3.04 -24.05
N PHE A 68 0.48 1.90 -23.91
CA PHE A 68 1.13 0.60 -23.94
C PHE A 68 1.89 0.40 -25.25
N GLN A 69 3.08 -0.17 -25.15
CA GLN A 69 3.94 -0.50 -26.28
C GLN A 69 4.11 -2.01 -26.40
N ARG A 70 4.47 -2.68 -25.30
CA ARG A 70 4.77 -4.11 -25.24
C ARG A 70 4.86 -4.60 -23.80
N THR A 71 4.87 -5.91 -23.63
CA THR A 71 5.29 -6.56 -22.38
C THR A 71 6.73 -7.07 -22.50
N GLU A 72 7.39 -7.19 -21.36
CA GLU A 72 8.70 -7.82 -21.20
C GLU A 72 8.68 -8.73 -19.96
N ALA A 73 9.40 -9.85 -20.01
CA ALA A 73 9.61 -10.70 -18.84
C ALA A 73 10.90 -10.24 -18.13
N VAL A 74 10.80 -9.94 -16.84
CA VAL A 74 11.93 -9.50 -16.02
C VAL A 74 12.05 -10.43 -14.84
N CYS A 75 13.20 -11.06 -14.69
CA CYS A 75 13.50 -11.91 -13.54
C CYS A 75 14.55 -11.21 -12.68
N THR A 76 14.19 -10.97 -11.41
CA THR A 76 15.10 -10.45 -10.40
C THR A 76 15.56 -11.60 -9.51
N GLY A 77 16.88 -11.79 -9.42
CA GLY A 77 17.51 -12.73 -8.51
C GLY A 77 19.01 -12.45 -8.42
N GLU A 78 19.56 -12.43 -7.22
CA GLU A 78 21.01 -12.51 -7.03
C GLU A 78 21.43 -13.96 -7.28
N GLU A 79 22.40 -14.19 -8.17
CA GLU A 79 22.87 -15.54 -8.54
C GLU A 79 23.36 -16.36 -7.33
N ASP A 80 23.69 -15.71 -6.22
CA ASP A 80 24.27 -16.32 -5.01
C ASP A 80 23.25 -16.71 -3.91
N ALA A 81 21.96 -16.41 -4.06
CA ALA A 81 20.98 -16.58 -2.96
C ALA A 81 20.39 -17.99 -2.82
N GLY A 82 20.67 -18.93 -3.73
CA GLY A 82 20.11 -20.30 -3.70
C GLY A 82 18.58 -20.37 -3.80
N LEU A 83 17.91 -19.25 -4.07
CA LEU A 83 16.48 -19.13 -4.29
C LEU A 83 16.20 -18.97 -5.80
N PRO A 84 15.10 -19.55 -6.32
CA PRO A 84 14.72 -19.35 -7.72
C PRO A 84 14.45 -17.85 -7.98
N PRO A 85 14.85 -17.32 -9.15
CA PRO A 85 14.62 -15.92 -9.47
C PRO A 85 13.12 -15.63 -9.51
N VAL A 86 12.71 -14.50 -8.94
CA VAL A 86 11.32 -14.05 -9.00
C VAL A 86 11.13 -13.33 -10.33
N CYS A 87 10.24 -13.85 -11.16
CA CYS A 87 9.95 -13.29 -12.47
C CYS A 87 8.63 -12.53 -12.44
N HIS A 88 8.64 -11.35 -13.06
CA HIS A 88 7.47 -10.51 -13.25
C HIS A 88 7.32 -10.15 -14.73
N THR A 89 6.07 -9.98 -15.15
CA THR A 89 5.75 -9.32 -16.42
C THR A 89 5.74 -7.81 -16.21
N VAL A 90 6.47 -7.10 -17.06
CA VAL A 90 6.56 -5.64 -17.08
C VAL A 90 5.87 -5.11 -18.34
N GLY A 91 4.96 -4.16 -18.19
CA GLY A 91 4.40 -3.40 -19.28
C GLY A 91 5.25 -2.16 -19.57
N VAL A 92 5.57 -1.93 -20.85
CA VAL A 92 6.30 -0.74 -21.30
C VAL A 92 5.29 0.27 -21.83
N TYR A 93 5.30 1.47 -21.25
CA TYR A 93 4.39 2.57 -21.60
C TYR A 93 5.18 3.79 -22.04
N THR A 94 4.69 4.50 -23.05
CA THR A 94 5.30 5.75 -23.51
C THR A 94 4.32 6.91 -23.37
N GLN A 95 4.75 7.97 -22.71
CA GLN A 95 3.98 9.21 -22.55
C GLN A 95 3.65 9.82 -23.91
N ALA A 96 2.37 10.12 -24.13
CA ALA A 96 1.90 10.77 -25.36
C ALA A 96 2.63 12.09 -25.59
N GLU A 97 3.01 12.41 -26.82
CA GLU A 97 3.73 13.66 -27.14
C GLU A 97 2.99 14.91 -26.61
N GLY A 98 3.76 15.90 -26.15
CA GLY A 98 3.22 17.15 -25.61
C GLY A 98 2.70 17.08 -24.17
N THR A 99 2.73 15.92 -23.50
CA THR A 99 2.41 15.83 -22.07
C THR A 99 3.47 16.53 -21.21
N PRO A 100 3.08 17.09 -20.05
CA PRO A 100 3.99 17.80 -19.16
C PRO A 100 5.06 16.87 -18.55
N ASP A 101 6.16 17.48 -18.11
CA ASP A 101 7.15 16.81 -17.25
C ASP A 101 6.51 16.42 -15.91
N LEU A 102 6.61 15.15 -15.57
CA LEU A 102 6.05 14.58 -14.35
C LEU A 102 6.95 14.74 -13.13
N GLY A 103 8.22 15.13 -13.33
CA GLY A 103 9.25 15.01 -12.31
C GLY A 103 9.51 13.54 -11.99
N GLU A 104 9.75 13.25 -10.71
CA GLU A 104 9.85 11.89 -10.21
C GLU A 104 8.51 11.16 -10.39
N HIS A 105 8.55 9.97 -10.99
CA HIS A 105 7.36 9.16 -11.18
C HIS A 105 7.08 8.36 -9.90
N LEU A 106 5.82 8.34 -9.48
CA LEU A 106 5.39 7.73 -8.22
C LEU A 106 4.76 6.36 -8.46
N VAL A 107 3.73 6.30 -9.31
CA VAL A 107 2.94 5.09 -9.63
C VAL A 107 2.29 5.22 -11.01
N ALA A 108 1.73 4.13 -11.52
CA ALA A 108 0.81 4.17 -12.67
C ALA A 108 -0.61 3.74 -12.27
N LEU A 109 -1.62 4.37 -12.84
CA LEU A 109 -3.03 4.02 -12.69
C LEU A 109 -3.55 3.48 -14.02
N ALA A 110 -4.36 2.42 -13.99
CA ALA A 110 -5.01 1.92 -15.19
C ALA A 110 -5.97 2.97 -15.78
N GLY A 111 -5.97 3.09 -17.11
CA GLY A 111 -6.84 4.00 -17.84
C GLY A 111 -6.42 5.47 -17.79
N THR A 112 -7.34 6.33 -18.20
CA THR A 112 -7.16 7.80 -18.26
C THR A 112 -7.77 8.45 -17.04
N VAL A 113 -6.93 9.05 -16.19
CA VAL A 113 -7.32 9.78 -14.99
C VAL A 113 -6.98 11.26 -15.20
N THR A 114 -7.97 12.12 -15.00
CA THR A 114 -7.79 13.58 -15.06
C THR A 114 -7.94 14.17 -13.68
N GLY A 115 -6.97 14.96 -13.25
CA GLY A 115 -6.93 15.52 -11.90
C GLY A 115 -5.65 16.31 -11.63
N THR A 116 -5.45 16.64 -10.36
CA THR A 116 -4.23 17.31 -9.89
C THR A 116 -3.53 16.46 -8.84
N VAL A 117 -2.20 16.46 -8.86
CA VAL A 117 -1.36 15.86 -7.82
C VAL A 117 -0.92 16.95 -6.85
N SER A 118 -0.82 16.63 -5.57
CA SER A 118 -0.21 17.49 -4.56
C SER A 118 0.66 16.66 -3.65
N LEU A 119 1.90 17.10 -3.45
CA LEU A 119 2.81 16.46 -2.52
C LEU A 119 2.44 16.81 -1.07
N PRO A 120 2.76 15.92 -0.11
CA PRO A 120 2.68 16.25 1.30
C PRO A 120 3.47 17.52 1.61
N ALA A 121 3.03 18.25 2.64
CA ALA A 121 3.85 19.31 3.21
C ALA A 121 5.19 18.72 3.69
N PRO A 122 6.28 19.51 3.74
CA PRO A 122 7.54 19.07 4.31
C PRO A 122 7.33 18.48 5.70
N ARG A 123 8.04 17.39 5.99
CA ARG A 123 7.95 16.69 7.27
C ARG A 123 8.20 17.66 8.43
N THR A 124 7.31 17.64 9.41
CA THR A 124 7.50 18.38 10.66
C THR A 124 8.46 17.60 11.57
N ALA A 125 9.09 18.28 12.53
CA ALA A 125 9.89 17.58 13.53
C ALA A 125 9.03 16.52 14.24
N PRO A 126 9.52 15.27 14.40
CA PRO A 126 8.76 14.24 15.10
C PRO A 126 8.46 14.68 16.53
N GLU A 127 7.19 14.64 16.92
CA GLU A 127 6.74 15.00 18.26
C GLU A 127 6.53 13.75 19.11
N ARG A 128 6.61 13.88 20.43
CA ARG A 128 6.16 12.79 21.30
C ARG A 128 4.63 12.72 21.30
N PRO A 129 4.03 11.55 21.14
CA PRO A 129 2.59 11.39 21.30
C PRO A 129 2.17 11.76 22.71
N VAL A 130 1.03 12.45 22.83
CA VAL A 130 0.50 12.89 24.13
C VAL A 130 -0.35 11.76 24.74
N PRO A 131 0.02 11.23 25.93
CA PRO A 131 -0.81 10.25 26.63
C PRO A 131 -2.23 10.81 26.85
N GLY A 132 -3.26 10.02 26.51
CA GLY A 132 -4.68 10.43 26.56
C GLY A 132 -5.28 10.80 25.20
N GLN A 133 -4.47 11.24 24.23
CA GLN A 133 -4.95 11.36 22.84
C GLN A 133 -5.15 9.98 22.21
N TRP A 134 -4.31 9.01 22.61
CA TRP A 134 -4.19 7.69 22.02
C TRP A 134 -4.79 6.62 22.93
N THR A 135 -6.12 6.63 23.08
CA THR A 135 -6.86 5.61 23.82
C THR A 135 -8.07 5.18 23.00
N SER A 136 -8.34 3.87 22.95
CA SER A 136 -9.52 3.30 22.30
C SER A 136 -10.09 2.18 23.16
N ASP A 137 -11.37 2.29 23.49
CA ASP A 137 -12.09 1.30 24.30
C ASP A 137 -12.46 0.05 23.49
N THR A 138 -12.48 0.15 22.16
CA THR A 138 -12.89 -0.91 21.24
C THR A 138 -11.77 -1.30 20.28
N PHE A 139 -11.72 -2.58 19.93
CA PHE A 139 -10.89 -3.05 18.83
C PHE A 139 -11.44 -2.51 17.51
N GLU A 140 -10.58 -1.86 16.73
CA GLU A 140 -10.89 -1.37 15.40
C GLU A 140 -10.08 -2.17 14.37
N ARG A 141 -10.74 -2.57 13.28
CA ARG A 141 -10.10 -3.22 12.14
C ARG A 141 -9.55 -2.14 11.20
N PRO A 142 -8.26 -2.17 10.85
CA PRO A 142 -7.68 -1.21 9.93
C PRO A 142 -8.10 -1.55 8.49
N VAL A 143 -7.90 -0.59 7.61
CA VAL A 143 -8.46 -0.60 6.25
C VAL A 143 -7.62 -1.46 5.29
N ASP A 144 -6.30 -1.51 5.49
CA ASP A 144 -5.38 -2.44 4.82
C ASP A 144 -5.78 -3.91 4.99
N GLU A 145 -6.40 -4.26 6.11
CA GLU A 145 -6.94 -5.59 6.38
C GLU A 145 -8.31 -5.81 5.72
N GLY A 146 -9.02 -4.75 5.32
CA GLY A 146 -10.31 -4.81 4.60
C GLY A 146 -10.18 -5.10 3.11
N ALA A 147 -8.96 -5.16 2.58
CA ALA A 147 -8.64 -5.48 1.20
C ALA A 147 -8.62 -7.00 0.95
N ASP A 148 -9.43 -7.82 1.63
CA ASP A 148 -9.44 -9.30 1.62
C ASP A 148 -8.23 -9.96 0.91
N PRO A 149 -7.02 -9.89 1.52
CA PRO A 149 -5.89 -10.70 1.12
C PRO A 149 -6.05 -12.05 1.82
N PHE A 150 -6.51 -13.07 1.08
CA PHE A 150 -6.57 -14.49 1.44
C PHE A 150 -6.40 -14.79 2.94
N THR A 151 -7.32 -14.32 3.78
CA THR A 151 -7.33 -14.73 5.18
C THR A 151 -7.84 -16.17 5.18
N PRO A 152 -7.08 -17.16 5.68
CA PRO A 152 -7.52 -18.55 5.66
C PRO A 152 -8.92 -18.66 6.27
N GLU A 153 -9.81 -19.37 5.58
CA GLU A 153 -11.20 -19.53 5.99
C GLU A 153 -11.27 -20.01 7.46
N GLY A 154 -11.98 -19.27 8.31
CA GLY A 154 -12.13 -19.59 9.73
C GLY A 154 -11.21 -18.84 10.70
N LEU A 155 -10.25 -18.02 10.23
CA LEU A 155 -9.45 -17.15 11.10
C LEU A 155 -10.04 -15.72 11.15
N PRO A 156 -10.39 -15.19 12.34
CA PRO A 156 -10.86 -13.82 12.49
C PRO A 156 -9.72 -12.82 12.23
N VAL A 157 -10.07 -11.76 11.52
CA VAL A 157 -9.13 -10.71 11.13
C VAL A 157 -8.66 -9.93 12.36
N PRO A 158 -7.36 -9.61 12.48
CA PRO A 158 -6.88 -8.87 13.64
C PRO A 158 -7.53 -7.49 13.79
N GLY A 159 -7.88 -7.16 15.04
CA GLY A 159 -8.27 -5.82 15.44
C GLY A 159 -7.20 -5.19 16.31
N TYR A 160 -7.12 -3.87 16.34
CA TYR A 160 -6.15 -3.13 17.13
C TYR A 160 -6.84 -2.12 18.05
N ARG A 161 -6.26 -1.90 19.24
CA ARG A 161 -6.66 -0.82 20.13
C ARG A 161 -5.48 -0.29 20.94
N TRP A 162 -5.53 0.98 21.30
CA TRP A 162 -4.64 1.55 22.32
C TRP A 162 -5.29 1.42 23.69
N ARG A 163 -4.63 0.74 24.63
CA ARG A 163 -5.12 0.54 26.00
C ARG A 163 -4.20 1.20 27.01
N THR A 164 -4.80 1.87 27.99
CA THR A 164 -4.08 2.38 29.17
C THR A 164 -4.11 1.33 30.30
N SER A 165 -2.96 0.98 30.84
CA SER A 165 -2.83 0.11 32.01
C SER A 165 -3.18 0.86 33.31
N PRO A 166 -3.46 0.15 34.42
CA PRO A 166 -3.69 0.79 35.72
C PRO A 166 -2.54 1.70 36.18
N GLU A 167 -1.31 1.40 35.77
CA GLU A 167 -0.10 2.15 36.06
C GLU A 167 0.08 3.38 35.14
N GLY A 168 -0.83 3.58 34.18
CA GLY A 168 -0.83 4.73 33.27
C GLY A 168 -0.05 4.53 31.97
N HIS A 169 0.47 3.33 31.71
CA HIS A 169 1.17 3.03 30.46
C HIS A 169 0.18 2.80 29.31
N VAL A 170 0.46 3.37 28.15
CA VAL A 170 -0.39 3.18 26.96
C VAL A 170 0.29 2.21 26.00
N THR A 171 -0.38 1.12 25.65
CA THR A 171 0.14 0.08 24.76
C THR A 171 -0.83 -0.25 23.65
N LEU A 172 -0.32 -0.51 22.45
CA LEU A 172 -1.10 -1.11 21.37
C LEU A 172 -1.34 -2.59 21.72
N GLU A 173 -2.59 -3.02 21.66
CA GLU A 173 -2.98 -4.42 21.76
C GLU A 173 -3.54 -4.89 20.42
N SER A 174 -3.20 -6.12 20.02
CA SER A 174 -3.82 -6.82 18.89
C SER A 174 -4.73 -7.93 19.41
N SER A 175 -5.86 -8.15 18.75
CA SER A 175 -6.70 -9.33 18.97
C SER A 175 -6.54 -10.31 17.82
N ARG A 176 -6.11 -11.55 18.07
CA ARG A 176 -6.32 -12.70 17.18
C ARG A 176 -7.22 -13.69 17.92
N ASP A 177 -8.24 -14.21 17.26
CA ASP A 177 -9.14 -15.23 17.85
C ASP A 177 -9.93 -14.79 19.11
N GLY A 178 -10.13 -13.48 19.30
CA GLY A 178 -10.77 -12.95 20.51
C GLY A 178 -9.89 -13.04 21.78
N GLN A 179 -8.63 -13.48 21.63
CA GLN A 179 -7.61 -13.41 22.67
C GLN A 179 -6.58 -12.34 22.31
N SER A 180 -6.11 -11.61 23.33
CA SER A 180 -5.08 -10.59 23.16
C SER A 180 -3.74 -11.28 22.93
N GLU A 181 -3.12 -11.12 21.76
CA GLU A 181 -1.71 -11.45 21.58
C GLU A 181 -0.85 -10.30 22.09
N ASN A 182 0.32 -10.63 22.66
CA ASN A 182 1.21 -9.68 23.34
C ASN A 182 2.13 -8.91 22.37
N THR A 183 1.64 -8.46 21.21
CA THR A 183 2.38 -7.43 20.45
C THR A 183 2.15 -6.09 21.15
N ARG A 184 2.84 -5.89 22.28
CA ARG A 184 2.74 -4.66 23.07
C ARG A 184 3.70 -3.64 22.51
N VAL A 185 3.19 -2.67 21.77
CA VAL A 185 3.96 -1.49 21.35
C VAL A 185 3.68 -0.37 22.35
N PRO A 186 4.66 0.01 23.20
CA PRO A 186 4.46 1.09 24.18
C PRO A 186 4.45 2.46 23.48
N LEU A 187 3.47 3.31 23.79
CA LEU A 187 3.31 4.62 23.15
C LEU A 187 4.51 5.56 23.38
N ASP A 188 5.21 5.41 24.50
CA ASP A 188 6.40 6.18 24.85
C ASP A 188 7.62 5.84 23.99
N THR A 189 7.59 4.73 23.26
CA THR A 189 8.57 4.39 22.22
C THR A 189 8.26 5.04 20.86
N CYS A 190 7.13 5.74 20.75
CA CYS A 190 6.65 6.28 19.49
C CYS A 190 6.92 7.78 19.33
N THR A 191 7.01 8.20 18.07
CA THR A 191 6.91 9.58 17.62
C THR A 191 5.64 9.74 16.79
N GLN A 192 5.10 10.96 16.75
CA GLN A 192 3.95 11.32 15.93
C GLN A 192 4.30 12.41 14.92
N GLU A 193 3.71 12.30 13.74
CA GLU A 193 3.84 13.27 12.65
C GLU A 193 2.49 13.48 11.97
N ARG A 194 2.17 14.74 11.60
CA ARG A 194 0.99 15.03 10.80
C ARG A 194 1.32 14.94 9.30
N GLN A 195 0.61 14.08 8.59
CA GLN A 195 0.74 13.88 7.14
C GLN A 195 -0.59 14.22 6.46
N GLY A 196 -0.80 15.51 6.17
CA GLY A 196 -2.06 16.01 5.61
C GLY A 196 -3.24 15.81 6.58
N PRO A 197 -4.29 15.05 6.20
CA PRO A 197 -5.41 14.72 7.09
C PRO A 197 -5.08 13.59 8.08
N PHE A 198 -3.92 12.94 7.94
CA PHE A 198 -3.56 11.76 8.71
C PHE A 198 -2.57 12.11 9.82
N THR A 199 -2.56 11.25 10.84
CA THR A 199 -1.50 11.22 11.84
C THR A 199 -0.75 9.91 11.70
N ARG A 200 0.55 10.01 11.46
CA ARG A 200 1.47 8.87 11.46
C ARG A 200 2.04 8.69 12.85
N LEU A 201 2.08 7.46 13.33
CA LEU A 201 2.86 7.04 14.49
C LEU A 201 3.98 6.10 14.04
N GLU A 202 5.20 6.36 14.48
CA GLU A 202 6.35 5.46 14.29
C GLU A 202 6.92 5.08 15.65
N CYS A 203 7.05 3.79 15.92
CA CYS A 203 7.48 3.26 17.21
C CYS A 203 8.80 2.51 17.09
N PHE A 204 9.80 2.91 17.88
CA PHE A 204 11.19 2.41 17.80
C PHE A 204 11.62 1.73 19.12
N PRO A 205 11.15 0.50 19.41
CA PRO A 205 11.57 -0.27 20.58
C PRO A 205 12.96 -0.91 20.36
N GLY A 206 13.99 -0.10 20.07
CA GLY A 206 15.37 -0.57 19.89
C GLY A 206 15.60 -1.51 18.69
N PRO A 207 16.84 -1.99 18.49
CA PRO A 207 17.18 -2.84 17.36
C PRO A 207 16.47 -4.19 17.44
N THR A 208 15.74 -4.56 16.38
CA THR A 208 15.19 -5.91 16.21
C THR A 208 16.17 -6.76 15.37
N PRO A 209 16.22 -8.09 15.52
CA PRO A 209 17.17 -8.92 14.79
C PRO A 209 16.98 -8.96 13.27
N PHE A 210 15.87 -8.41 12.75
CA PHE A 210 15.49 -8.50 11.34
C PHE A 210 15.34 -7.13 10.65
N ALA A 211 15.60 -6.02 11.33
CA ALA A 211 15.51 -4.68 10.77
C ALA A 211 16.77 -3.85 11.05
N PRO A 212 17.13 -2.88 10.18
CA PRO A 212 18.19 -1.92 10.47
C PRO A 212 17.97 -1.23 11.82
N ALA A 213 19.05 -0.86 12.51
CA ALA A 213 19.00 -0.28 13.85
C ALA A 213 18.14 1.00 13.96
N ASP A 214 17.95 1.71 12.86
CA ASP A 214 17.19 2.96 12.77
C ASP A 214 15.79 2.78 12.15
N SER A 215 15.31 1.55 11.96
CA SER A 215 13.97 1.28 11.44
C SER A 215 12.94 1.16 12.56
N PRO A 216 11.71 1.71 12.40
CA PRO A 216 10.67 1.54 13.40
C PRO A 216 10.24 0.07 13.48
N ALA A 217 9.87 -0.41 14.67
CA ALA A 217 9.23 -1.71 14.81
C ALA A 217 7.75 -1.70 14.40
N ALA A 218 7.11 -0.52 14.42
CA ALA A 218 5.76 -0.33 13.95
C ALA A 218 5.59 1.07 13.34
N SER A 219 4.91 1.14 12.20
CA SER A 219 4.45 2.35 11.55
C SER A 219 2.94 2.25 11.37
N LEU A 220 2.21 3.24 11.86
CA LEU A 220 0.74 3.24 11.87
C LEU A 220 0.21 4.56 11.31
N LEU A 221 -0.81 4.49 10.47
CA LEU A 221 -1.50 5.66 9.91
C LEU A 221 -2.91 5.76 10.48
N TYR A 222 -3.28 6.94 10.98
CA TYR A 222 -4.56 7.21 11.61
C TYR A 222 -5.32 8.36 10.95
N VAL A 223 -6.64 8.33 11.06
CA VAL A 223 -7.53 9.48 10.85
C VAL A 223 -8.46 9.63 12.04
N ASP A 224 -8.51 10.82 12.65
CA ASP A 224 -9.37 11.10 13.81
C ASP A 224 -9.32 10.03 14.92
N ARG A 225 -8.14 9.40 15.12
CA ARG A 225 -7.83 8.29 16.04
C ARG A 225 -8.28 6.88 15.63
N ARG A 226 -8.82 6.71 14.41
CA ARG A 226 -9.09 5.40 13.82
C ARG A 226 -7.88 4.88 13.05
N PRO A 227 -7.42 3.63 13.29
CA PRO A 227 -6.31 3.06 12.53
C PRO A 227 -6.78 2.82 11.09
N LEU A 228 -6.04 3.36 10.14
CA LEU A 228 -6.23 3.12 8.72
C LEU A 228 -5.31 2.02 8.21
N VAL A 229 -4.04 2.07 8.61
CA VAL A 229 -3.01 1.13 8.14
C VAL A 229 -2.08 0.83 9.30
N VAL A 230 -1.67 -0.43 9.44
CA VAL A 230 -0.74 -0.89 10.47
C VAL A 230 0.35 -1.75 9.82
N SER A 231 1.60 -1.33 9.96
CA SER A 231 2.77 -2.02 9.41
C SER A 231 3.81 -2.27 10.49
N PHE A 232 4.15 -3.53 10.73
CA PHE A 232 5.15 -3.98 11.71
C PHE A 232 6.47 -4.42 11.07
N ALA A 233 7.56 -4.46 11.84
CA ALA A 233 8.90 -4.79 11.33
C ALA A 233 9.10 -6.26 10.94
N ASP A 234 8.27 -7.19 11.42
CA ASP A 234 8.21 -8.56 10.91
C ASP A 234 7.72 -8.60 9.45
N TYR A 235 7.20 -7.49 8.93
CA TYR A 235 6.98 -7.27 7.52
C TYR A 235 8.20 -6.73 6.75
N GLY A 236 9.41 -6.72 7.31
CA GLY A 236 10.65 -6.38 6.57
C GLY A 236 10.89 -4.88 6.31
N GLU A 237 9.84 -4.08 6.10
CA GLU A 237 9.92 -2.63 6.00
C GLU A 237 8.69 -1.97 6.66
N ALA A 238 8.75 -1.71 7.97
CA ALA A 238 7.64 -1.06 8.69
C ALA A 238 7.48 0.40 8.23
N SER A 239 6.54 0.65 7.32
CA SER A 239 6.36 1.99 6.72
C SER A 239 4.89 2.30 6.51
N THR A 240 4.49 3.52 6.88
CA THR A 240 3.18 4.08 6.52
C THR A 240 3.36 5.56 6.20
N ASP A 241 3.46 5.92 4.93
CA ASP A 241 3.80 7.28 4.51
C ASP A 241 2.80 7.82 3.50
N LEU A 242 2.30 9.04 3.71
CA LEU A 242 1.59 9.75 2.65
C LEU A 242 2.60 10.14 1.55
N VAL A 243 2.39 9.63 0.34
CA VAL A 243 3.25 9.89 -0.83
C VAL A 243 2.74 11.09 -1.62
N ALA A 244 1.43 11.13 -1.88
CA ALA A 244 0.79 12.21 -2.61
C ALA A 244 -0.73 12.23 -2.39
N SER A 245 -1.35 13.36 -2.67
CA SER A 245 -2.81 13.50 -2.78
C SER A 245 -3.19 13.66 -4.25
N LEU A 246 -4.24 12.95 -4.67
CA LEU A 246 -4.80 12.99 -6.01
C LEU A 246 -6.21 13.58 -5.94
N ARG A 247 -6.42 14.74 -6.57
CA ARG A 247 -7.76 15.33 -6.69
C ARG A 247 -8.36 14.99 -8.04
N VAL A 248 -9.36 14.11 -8.05
CA VAL A 248 -9.99 13.56 -9.26
C VAL A 248 -11.49 13.71 -9.13
N GLY A 249 -12.15 14.32 -10.12
CA GLY A 249 -13.61 14.45 -10.13
C GLY A 249 -14.23 15.23 -8.96
N GLY A 250 -13.43 16.01 -8.23
CA GLY A 250 -13.86 16.75 -7.04
C GLY A 250 -13.55 16.06 -5.71
N ASP A 251 -13.20 14.77 -5.75
CA ASP A 251 -12.81 13.98 -4.59
C ASP A 251 -11.29 13.95 -4.42
N THR A 252 -10.85 13.71 -3.19
CA THR A 252 -9.43 13.54 -2.86
C THR A 252 -9.15 12.09 -2.50
N GLN A 253 -8.19 11.50 -3.19
CA GLN A 253 -7.63 10.19 -2.93
C GLN A 253 -6.17 10.37 -2.50
N TYR A 254 -5.60 9.39 -1.83
CA TYR A 254 -4.27 9.49 -1.23
C TYR A 254 -3.44 8.29 -1.66
N LEU A 255 -2.25 8.56 -2.22
CA LEU A 255 -1.24 7.54 -2.40
C LEU A 255 -0.49 7.38 -1.08
N VAL A 256 -0.53 6.18 -0.52
CA VAL A 256 0.12 5.86 0.76
C VAL A 256 1.09 4.71 0.56
N ARG A 257 2.36 4.90 0.97
CA ARG A 257 3.35 3.82 1.04
C ARG A 257 3.06 3.00 2.29
N VAL A 258 2.94 1.70 2.14
CA VAL A 258 2.56 0.75 3.18
C VAL A 258 3.55 -0.40 3.16
N GLY A 259 4.16 -0.68 4.31
CA GLY A 259 4.99 -1.86 4.51
C GLY A 259 4.16 -3.12 4.55
N LEU A 260 4.41 -4.01 3.61
CA LEU A 260 3.88 -5.38 3.52
C LEU A 260 5.03 -6.37 3.70
N LYS A 261 4.73 -7.64 3.95
CA LYS A 261 5.74 -8.66 4.27
C LYS A 261 6.91 -8.66 3.27
N GLY A 262 8.10 -8.20 3.65
CA GLY A 262 9.30 -8.16 2.82
C GLY A 262 9.48 -6.93 1.90
N GLN A 263 8.53 -5.99 1.83
CA GLN A 263 8.64 -4.78 0.98
C GLN A 263 7.63 -3.69 1.36
N ALA A 264 7.95 -2.41 1.17
CA ALA A 264 6.93 -1.35 1.18
C ALA A 264 6.44 -1.01 -0.23
N VAL A 265 5.12 -0.86 -0.37
CA VAL A 265 4.45 -0.64 -1.66
C VAL A 265 3.50 0.56 -1.58
N THR A 266 3.22 1.21 -2.71
CA THR A 266 2.31 2.35 -2.75
C THR A 266 0.89 1.90 -3.08
N GLY A 267 -0.04 2.08 -2.14
CA GLY A 267 -1.48 1.84 -2.32
C GLY A 267 -2.28 3.11 -2.54
N LEU A 268 -3.55 2.95 -2.94
CA LEU A 268 -4.52 4.03 -3.09
C LEU A 268 -5.55 3.98 -1.96
N LEU A 269 -5.50 4.97 -1.08
CA LEU A 269 -6.43 5.18 0.02
C LEU A 269 -7.49 6.20 -0.37
N PHE A 270 -8.77 5.86 -0.23
CA PHE A 270 -9.89 6.71 -0.60
C PHE A 270 -11.10 6.47 0.30
N ARG A 271 -12.07 7.37 0.24
CA ARG A 271 -13.36 7.20 0.92
C ARG A 271 -14.41 6.62 -0.03
N GLU A 272 -15.08 5.58 0.42
CA GLU A 272 -16.29 5.03 -0.21
C GLU A 272 -17.46 5.25 0.74
N GLY A 273 -18.25 6.30 0.47
CA GLY A 273 -19.27 6.76 1.40
C GLY A 273 -18.65 7.21 2.74
N SER A 274 -19.06 6.58 3.83
CA SER A 274 -18.49 6.85 5.17
C SER A 274 -17.23 6.06 5.47
N ALA A 275 -16.95 4.99 4.72
CA ALA A 275 -15.85 4.07 4.98
C ALA A 275 -14.57 4.51 4.26
N TRP A 276 -13.42 4.17 4.84
CA TRP A 276 -12.12 4.24 4.17
C TRP A 276 -11.83 2.89 3.52
N ARG A 277 -11.17 2.92 2.35
CA ARG A 277 -10.70 1.75 1.62
C ARG A 277 -9.29 1.97 1.11
N LEU A 278 -8.48 0.92 1.20
CA LEU A 278 -7.12 0.87 0.69
C LEU A 278 -7.09 -0.17 -0.42
N LEU A 279 -6.61 0.25 -1.58
CA LEU A 279 -6.35 -0.65 -2.71
C LEU A 279 -4.86 -0.82 -2.86
N LEU A 280 -4.43 -2.07 -2.70
CA LEU A 280 -3.07 -2.55 -2.94
C LEU A 280 -3.14 -3.57 -4.07
N ARG A 281 -2.06 -3.71 -4.83
CA ARG A 281 -2.00 -4.73 -5.88
C ARG A 281 -1.89 -6.10 -5.20
N PRO A 282 -2.66 -7.12 -5.62
CA PRO A 282 -2.55 -8.46 -5.04
C PRO A 282 -1.14 -9.05 -5.10
N ALA A 283 -0.39 -8.78 -6.18
CA ALA A 283 1.01 -9.21 -6.34
C ALA A 283 1.99 -8.53 -5.36
N ASP A 284 1.58 -7.46 -4.66
CA ASP A 284 2.40 -6.79 -3.65
C ASP A 284 2.30 -7.46 -2.29
N TYR A 285 1.29 -8.30 -2.07
CA TYR A 285 1.31 -9.26 -0.99
C TYR A 285 2.17 -10.42 -1.47
N PRO A 286 3.39 -10.63 -0.96
CA PRO A 286 4.01 -11.93 -1.15
C PRO A 286 3.05 -12.90 -0.50
N VAL A 287 2.51 -13.78 -1.33
CA VAL A 287 1.48 -14.76 -1.02
C VAL A 287 1.65 -15.22 0.42
N LEU A 288 0.75 -14.75 1.30
CA LEU A 288 0.63 -15.18 2.69
C LEU A 288 0.38 -16.70 2.67
N GLY A 289 1.42 -17.52 2.55
CA GLY A 289 1.30 -18.97 2.66
C GLY A 289 2.00 -19.87 1.65
N CYS A 290 2.84 -19.41 0.72
CA CYS A 290 3.68 -20.36 -0.05
C CYS A 290 4.93 -20.77 0.75
N TRP A 291 4.72 -21.43 1.89
CA TRP A 291 5.67 -22.42 2.37
C TRP A 291 5.52 -23.61 1.43
N HIS A 292 6.36 -23.70 0.38
CA HIS A 292 6.57 -24.98 -0.28
C HIS A 292 7.32 -25.86 0.71
N GLY A 293 6.57 -26.58 1.56
CA GLY A 293 7.07 -27.79 2.19
C GLY A 293 7.63 -28.72 1.12
N PRO A 294 8.62 -29.57 1.47
CA PRO A 294 9.28 -30.43 0.50
C PRO A 294 8.22 -31.23 -0.27
N ARG A 295 8.28 -31.19 -1.60
CA ARG A 295 7.43 -31.98 -2.49
C ARG A 295 7.44 -33.44 -2.00
N ALA A 296 6.34 -33.86 -1.39
CA ALA A 296 6.02 -35.27 -1.25
C ALA A 296 5.77 -35.77 -2.67
N GLY A 297 6.77 -36.45 -3.23
CA GLY A 297 6.74 -36.90 -4.62
C GLY A 297 8.11 -37.35 -5.09
N GLY A 298 8.68 -38.36 -4.42
CA GLY A 298 9.67 -39.21 -5.06
C GLY A 298 9.01 -40.02 -6.18
N PRO A 299 9.70 -40.31 -7.30
CA PRO A 299 9.17 -41.20 -8.33
C PRO A 299 9.22 -42.68 -7.87
N PRO A 300 8.46 -43.56 -8.55
CA PRO A 300 8.23 -44.96 -8.13
C PRO A 300 9.47 -45.84 -8.09
#